data_AF-A0A8S2Z0V9-F1
#
_entry.id   AF-A0A8S2Z0V9-F1
#
_cell.length_a   1.000
_cell.length_b   1.000
_cell.length_c   1.000
_cell.angle_alpha   90.00
_cell.angle_beta   90.00
_cell.angle_gamma   90.00
#
_symmetry.space_group_name_H-M   'P 1'
#
loop_
_entity.id
_entity.type
_entity.pdbx_description
1 polymer ?
#
loop_
_entity_poly.entity_id
_entity_poly.type
_entity_poly.pdbx_seq_one_letter_code
_entity_poly.pdbx_strand_id
1 'polypeptide(L)' 'MLVFIDLVLSIVIFVNGYRLQNSLPLKYHVSGVIQLPYAEISEPFESWIDSELGFSRIDYYG' A
#
# COMPACT_ATOMS: atom_id res chain seq x y z
N MET A 1 28.47 32.96 3.47
CA MET A 1 28.94 31.60 3.80
C MET A 1 27.83 30.76 4.44
N LEU A 2 27.12 31.27 5.45
CA LEU A 2 26.03 30.54 6.13
C LEU A 2 24.81 30.26 5.23
N VAL A 3 24.32 31.25 4.47
CA VAL A 3 23.16 31.10 3.56
C VAL A 3 23.35 29.99 2.51
N PHE A 4 24.58 29.81 2.03
CA PHE A 4 24.90 28.77 1.05
C PHE A 4 24.87 27.38 1.68
N ILE A 5 25.30 27.26 2.94
CA ILE A 5 25.25 26.01 3.71
C ILE A 5 23.79 25.66 4.02
N ASP A 6 22.97 26.62 4.43
CA ASP A 6 21.54 26.41 4.71
C ASP A 6 20.78 25.95 3.44
N LEU A 7 21.12 26.52 2.29
CA LEU A 7 20.57 26.12 0.98
C LEU A 7 20.97 24.67 0.63
N VAL A 8 22.25 24.33 0.76
CA VAL A 8 22.77 23.00 0.44
C VAL A 8 22.18 21.96 1.39
N LEU A 9 22.09 22.26 2.68
CA LEU A 9 21.50 21.38 3.68
C LEU A 9 20.01 21.14 3.41
N SER A 10 19.27 22.19 3.04
CA SER A 10 17.85 22.08 2.66
C SER A 10 17.66 21.21 1.42
N ILE A 11 18.53 21.33 0.42
CA ILE A 11 18.49 20.49 -0.79
C ILE A 11 18.80 19.03 -0.46
N VAL A 12 19.81 18.76 0.37
CA VAL A 12 20.17 17.40 0.78
C VAL A 12 19.03 16.74 1.56
N ILE A 13 18.38 17.49 2.47
CA ILE A 13 17.22 16.99 3.22
C ILE A 13 16.02 16.77 2.28
N PHE A 14 15.76 17.69 1.35
CA PHE A 14 14.68 17.57 0.36
C PHE A 14 14.86 16.33 -0.52
N VAL A 15 16.07 16.08 -1.04
CA VAL A 15 16.34 14.92 -1.90
C VAL A 15 16.20 13.59 -1.14
N ASN A 16 16.54 13.53 0.15
CA ASN A 16 16.45 12.30 0.94
C ASN A 16 15.08 12.08 1.62
N GLY A 17 14.29 13.14 1.83
CA GLY A 17 13.05 13.10 2.63
C GLY A 17 11.81 12.60 1.89
N TYR A 18 11.77 12.70 0.57
CA TYR A 18 10.59 12.28 -0.22
C TYR A 18 10.82 10.95 -0.94
N ARG A 19 11.18 9.91 -0.20
CA ARG A 19 10.84 8.57 -0.66
C ARG A 19 9.34 8.41 -0.44
N LEU A 20 8.56 8.59 -1.51
CA LEU A 20 7.17 8.14 -1.53
C LEU A 20 7.21 6.65 -1.24
N GLN A 21 6.89 6.26 -0.01
CA GLN A 21 6.81 4.87 0.43
C GLN A 21 5.61 4.23 -0.29
N ASN A 22 5.75 3.97 -1.59
CA ASN A 22 4.80 3.18 -2.37
C ASN A 22 5.11 1.69 -2.14
N SER A 23 5.14 1.29 -0.88
CA SER A 23 5.17 -0.11 -0.48
C SER A 23 3.84 -0.41 0.17
N LEU A 24 3.16 -1.46 -0.29
CA LEU A 24 2.08 -2.04 0.48
C LEU A 24 2.59 -2.32 1.90
N PRO A 25 1.78 -2.07 2.94
CA PRO A 25 2.18 -2.42 4.30
C PRO A 25 2.44 -3.93 4.36
N LEU A 26 3.38 -4.32 5.23
CA LEU A 26 3.83 -5.70 5.39
C LEU A 26 2.68 -6.67 5.68
N LYS A 27 1.62 -6.16 6.32
CA LYS A 27 0.35 -6.85 6.51
C LYS A 27 -0.77 -5.94 6.00
N TYR A 28 -1.63 -6.48 5.16
CA TYR A 28 -2.76 -5.74 4.60
C TYR A 28 -4.01 -6.61 4.59
N HIS A 29 -5.15 -5.98 4.87
CA HIS A 29 -6.47 -6.60 4.84
C HIS A 29 -7.42 -5.69 4.05
N VAL A 30 -8.20 -6.28 3.15
CA VAL A 30 -9.23 -5.57 2.39
C VAL A 30 -10.51 -6.41 2.37
N SER A 31 -11.65 -5.74 2.49
CA SER A 31 -12.96 -6.32 2.28
C SER A 31 -13.69 -5.56 1.16
N GLY A 32 -14.56 -6.25 0.46
CA GLY A 32 -15.31 -5.66 -0.64
C GLY A 32 -16.38 -6.58 -1.19
N VAL A 33 -16.92 -6.20 -2.34
CA VAL A 33 -17.91 -6.98 -3.06
C VAL A 33 -17.40 -7.19 -4.47
N ILE A 34 -17.31 -8.46 -4.90
CA ILE A 34 -17.04 -8.82 -6.28
C ILE A 34 -18.37 -8.87 -7.02
N GLN A 35 -18.44 -8.14 -8.13
CA GLN A 35 -19.56 -8.21 -9.06
C GLN A 35 -19.14 -9.06 -10.26
N LEU A 36 -19.88 -10.15 -10.51
CA LEU A 36 -19.72 -11.01 -11.68
C LEU A 36 -20.87 -10.73 -12.66
N PRO A 37 -20.69 -9.82 -13.65
CA PRO A 37 -21.81 -9.29 -14.44
C PRO A 37 -22.55 -10.35 -15.24
N TYR A 38 -21.83 -11.38 -15.70
CA TYR A 38 -22.40 -12.46 -16.51
C TYR A 38 -23.18 -13.49 -15.69
N ALA A 39 -22.97 -13.53 -14.38
CA ALA A 39 -23.68 -14.44 -13.48
C ALA A 39 -24.74 -13.71 -12.64
N GLU A 40 -24.81 -12.37 -12.72
CA GLU A 40 -25.64 -11.53 -11.83
C GLU A 40 -25.35 -11.78 -10.34
N ILE A 41 -24.13 -12.24 -10.04
CA ILE A 41 -23.68 -12.55 -8.69
C ILE A 41 -22.95 -11.35 -8.10
N SER A 42 -23.31 -11.03 -6.86
CA SER A 42 -22.66 -10.01 -6.04
C SER A 42 -22.22 -10.68 -4.74
N GLU A 43 -20.93 -10.99 -4.62
CA GLU A 43 -20.39 -11.77 -3.51
C GLU A 43 -19.47 -10.91 -2.64
N PRO A 44 -19.71 -10.86 -1.32
CA PRO A 44 -18.76 -10.25 -0.41
C PRO A 44 -17.49 -11.10 -0.29
N PHE A 45 -16.34 -10.43 -0.26
CA PHE A 45 -15.05 -11.08 -0.10
C PHE A 45 -14.18 -10.37 0.93
N GLU A 46 -13.26 -11.12 1.53
CA GLU A 46 -12.17 -10.62 2.36
C GLU A 46 -10.83 -11.16 1.85
N SER A 47 -9.78 -10.35 1.93
CA SER A 47 -8.44 -10.75 1.52
C SER A 47 -7.38 -10.24 2.48
N TRP A 48 -6.42 -11.10 2.78
CA TRP A 48 -5.27 -10.83 3.64
C TRP A 48 -3.97 -11.13 2.91
N ILE A 49 -2.96 -10.31 3.16
CA ILE A 49 -1.58 -10.57 2.77
C ILE A 49 -0.66 -10.26 3.96
N ASP A 50 0.27 -11.18 4.22
CA ASP A 50 1.39 -11.01 5.14
C ASP A 50 2.68 -11.32 4.36
N SER A 51 3.38 -10.27 3.94
CA SER A 51 4.58 -10.40 3.12
C SER A 51 5.80 -10.89 3.91
N GLU A 52 5.79 -10.76 5.24
CA GLU A 52 6.89 -11.25 6.09
C GLU A 52 6.82 -12.77 6.23
N LEU A 53 5.61 -13.30 6.44
CA LEU A 53 5.38 -14.72 6.57
C LEU A 53 5.13 -15.43 5.23
N GLY A 54 4.97 -14.67 4.15
CA GLY A 54 4.71 -15.21 2.81
C GLY A 54 3.30 -15.81 2.66
N PHE A 55 2.35 -15.36 3.47
CA PHE A 55 0.97 -15.85 3.44
C PHE A 55 0.05 -14.88 2.72
N SER A 56 -0.88 -15.43 1.94
CA SER A 56 -2.01 -14.69 1.39
C SER A 56 -3.25 -15.57 1.43
N ARG A 57 -4.41 -14.95 1.59
CA ARG A 57 -5.71 -15.62 1.62
C ARG A 57 -6.77 -14.73 1.00
N ILE A 58 -7.71 -15.33 0.29
CA ILE A 58 -8.95 -14.71 -0.14
C ILE A 58 -10.06 -15.62 0.31
N ASP A 59 -10.99 -15.09 1.09
CA ASP A 59 -12.21 -15.77 1.48
C ASP A 59 -13.40 -15.16 0.75
N TYR A 60 -14.23 -16.05 0.23
CA TYR A 60 -15.53 -15.72 -0.33
C TYR A 60 -16.56 -16.21 0.69
N TYR A 61 -17.38 -15.31 1.21
CA TYR A 61 -18.54 -15.75 1.97
C TYR A 61 -19.59 -16.21 0.94
N GLY A 62 -20.04 -17.46 1.08
CA GLY A 62 -21.21 -17.95 0.36
C GLY A 62 -22.50 -17.31 0.84
#